data_AF-A0A3M1I904-F1
#
_entry.id   AF-A0A3M1I904-F1
#
_cell.length_a   1.000
_cell.length_b   1.000
_cell.length_c   1.000
_cell.angle_alpha   90.00
_cell.angle_beta   90.00
_cell.angle_gamma   90.00
#
_symmetry.space_group_name_H-M   'P 1'
#
loop_
_entity.id
_entity.type
_entity.pdbx_description
1 polymer ?
#
loop_
_entity_poly.entity_id
_entity_poly.type
_entity_poly.pdbx_seq_one_letter_code
_entity_poly.pdbx_strand_id
1 'polypeptide(L)' 'MFATFFTETPVRDWATVKTCDTERFGRFFSAMLESGVYLAPSQFEAGFISTAHDQTIIEQTVEAARKAFKAC' A
#
# COMPACT_ATOMS: atom_id res chain seq x y z
N MET A 1 -10.94 6.09 -0.69
CA MET A 1 -9.76 6.09 -1.57
C MET A 1 -8.54 6.37 -0.72
N PHE A 2 -7.44 5.69 -0.96
CA PHE A 2 -6.18 5.87 -0.23
C PHE A 2 -4.99 5.60 -1.15
N ALA A 3 -3.80 6.05 -0.76
CA ALA A 3 -2.55 5.74 -1.43
C ALA A 3 -1.46 5.47 -0.39
N THR A 4 -0.47 4.66 -0.75
CA THR A 4 0.65 4.31 0.13
C THR A 4 1.96 4.80 -0.50
N PHE A 5 2.58 5.78 0.16
CA PHE A 5 3.84 6.37 -0.29
C PHE A 5 4.98 5.96 0.62
N PHE A 6 6.11 5.56 0.03
CA PHE A 6 7.32 5.17 0.74
C PHE A 6 8.34 6.29 0.63
N THR A 7 8.30 7.22 1.57
CA THR A 7 9.19 8.39 1.63
C THR A 7 9.16 8.98 3.05
N GLU A 8 10.21 9.71 3.41
CA GLU A 8 10.28 10.48 4.66
C GLU A 8 9.68 11.89 4.51
N THR A 9 9.41 12.31 3.27
CA THR A 9 8.88 13.66 2.97
C THR A 9 7.36 13.62 2.78
N PRO A 10 6.60 14.57 3.36
CA PRO A 10 5.17 14.67 3.09
C PRO A 10 4.87 14.83 1.60
N VAL A 11 4.08 13.92 1.04
CA VAL A 11 3.65 13.97 -0.37
C VAL A 11 2.48 14.94 -0.51
N ARG A 12 2.66 15.99 -1.32
CA ARG A 12 1.64 17.04 -1.55
C ARG A 12 1.42 17.37 -3.02
N ASP A 13 2.29 16.90 -3.90
CA ASP A 13 2.29 17.22 -5.31
C ASP A 13 3.03 16.14 -6.13
N TRP A 14 3.05 16.33 -7.44
CA TRP A 14 3.77 15.45 -8.35
C TRP A 14 5.29 15.46 -8.15
N ALA A 15 5.87 16.58 -7.71
CA ALA A 15 7.30 16.66 -7.50
C ALA A 15 7.74 15.77 -6.33
N THR A 16 7.00 15.84 -5.22
CA THR A 16 7.23 15.04 -4.02
C THR A 16 6.91 13.56 -4.24
N VAL A 17 5.82 13.20 -4.91
CA VAL A 17 5.47 11.78 -5.12
C VAL A 17 6.50 11.03 -5.96
N LYS A 18 7.14 11.70 -6.93
CA LYS A 18 8.21 11.11 -7.76
C LYS A 18 9.47 10.75 -6.99
N THR A 19 9.63 11.27 -5.77
CA THR A 19 10.79 10.95 -4.90
C THR A 19 10.57 9.68 -4.07
N CYS A 20 9.38 9.08 -4.14
CA CYS A 20 9.07 7.86 -3.38
C CYS A 20 9.91 6.67 -3.85
N ASP A 21 10.23 5.79 -2.90
CA ASP A 21 10.90 4.53 -3.15
C ASP A 21 9.92 3.52 -3.77
N THR A 22 10.00 3.40 -5.09
CA THR A 22 9.16 2.49 -5.89
C THR A 22 9.60 1.04 -5.77
N GLU A 23 10.87 0.76 -5.49
CA GLU A 23 11.37 -0.60 -5.27
C GLU A 23 10.86 -1.17 -3.96
N ARG A 24 10.87 -0.35 -2.89
CA ARG A 24 10.29 -0.72 -1.60
C ARG A 24 8.79 -0.89 -1.68
N PHE A 25 8.11 -0.05 -2.46
CA PHE A 25 6.69 -0.29 -2.78
C PHE A 25 6.49 -1.63 -3.48
N GLY A 26 7.34 -1.98 -4.46
CA GLY A 26 7.28 -3.26 -5.16
C GLY A 26 7.38 -4.46 -4.22
N ARG A 27 8.34 -4.45 -3.28
CA ARG A 27 8.47 -5.50 -2.25
C ARG A 27 7.24 -5.58 -1.35
N PHE A 28 6.73 -4.42 -0.89
CA PHE A 28 5.51 -4.36 -0.09
C PHE A 28 4.30 -4.89 -0.85
N PHE A 29 4.12 -4.51 -2.11
CA PHE A 29 3.03 -4.99 -2.97
C PHE A 29 3.08 -6.52 -3.13
N SER A 30 4.24 -7.09 -3.43
CA SER A 30 4.40 -8.54 -3.54
C SER A 30 4.06 -9.25 -2.22
N ALA A 31 4.54 -8.75 -1.08
CA ALA A 31 4.23 -9.33 0.22
C ALA A 31 2.74 -9.23 0.60
N MET A 32 2.07 -8.13 0.23
CA MET A 32 0.62 -7.97 0.39
C MET A 32 -0.15 -8.95 -0.48
N LEU A 33 0.28 -9.13 -1.73
CA LEU A 33 -0.33 -10.06 -2.69
C LEU A 33 -0.21 -11.51 -2.21
N GLU A 34 0.98 -11.91 -1.73
CA GLU A 34 1.22 -13.22 -1.13
C GLU A 34 0.37 -13.45 0.13
N SER A 35 0.03 -12.37 0.85
CA SER A 35 -0.87 -12.39 2.00
C SER A 35 -2.37 -12.34 1.63
N GLY A 36 -2.71 -12.38 0.35
CA GLY A 36 -4.09 -12.39 -0.15
C GLY A 36 -4.72 -11.01 -0.31
N VAL A 37 -3.95 -9.91 -0.23
CA VAL A 37 -4.45 -8.54 -0.41
C VAL A 37 -3.95 -7.97 -1.74
N TYR A 38 -4.87 -7.80 -2.68
CA TYR A 38 -4.58 -7.19 -3.98
C TYR A 38 -4.74 -5.67 -3.93
N LEU A 39 -3.62 -4.96 -3.83
CA LEU A 39 -3.57 -3.50 -3.91
C LEU A 39 -3.45 -3.03 -5.37
N ALA A 40 -3.58 -1.73 -5.60
CA ALA A 40 -3.25 -1.16 -6.91
C ALA A 40 -1.76 -1.44 -7.23
N PRO A 41 -1.43 -2.01 -8.42
CA PRO A 41 -0.06 -2.43 -8.76
C PRO A 41 0.84 -1.26 -9.21
N SER A 42 0.65 -0.09 -8.60
CA SER A 42 1.42 1.12 -8.87
C SER A 42 1.36 2.04 -7.66
N GLN A 43 2.52 2.59 -7.28
CA GLN A 43 2.62 3.60 -6.22
C GLN A 43 1.90 4.92 -6.59
N PHE A 44 1.65 5.14 -7.88
CA PHE A 44 1.01 6.34 -8.40
C PHE A 44 -0.49 6.15 -8.63
N GLU A 45 -1.02 4.98 -8.31
CA GLU A 45 -2.45 4.67 -8.39
C GLU A 45 -3.09 4.68 -7.01
N ALA A 46 -4.38 5.01 -6.99
CA ALA A 46 -5.13 5.00 -5.75
C ALA A 46 -5.80 3.66 -5.51
N GLY A 47 -5.78 3.22 -4.25
CA GLY A 47 -6.61 2.14 -3.75
C GLY A 47 -8.05 2.62 -3.52
N PHE A 48 -9.00 1.75 -3.81
CA PHE A 48 -10.42 1.98 -3.58
C PHE A 48 -10.97 0.97 -2.57
N ILE A 49 -11.97 1.40 -1.83
CA ILE A 49 -12.75 0.55 -0.93
C ILE A 49 -14.19 0.50 -1.45
N SER A 50 -14.92 -0.56 -1.13
CA SER A 50 -16.33 -0.72 -1.47
C SER A 50 -17.17 -0.98 -0.23
N THR A 51 -18.48 -0.90 -0.35
CA THR A 51 -19.43 -1.23 0.73
C THR A 51 -19.41 -2.71 1.14
N ALA A 52 -18.73 -3.57 0.36
CA ALA A 52 -18.51 -4.96 0.72
C ALA A 52 -17.32 -5.16 1.68
N HIS A 53 -16.47 -4.14 1.88
CA HIS A 53 -15.38 -4.20 2.86
C HIS A 53 -15.95 -3.97 4.25
N ASP A 54 -15.96 -5.02 5.06
CA ASP A 54 -16.34 -4.96 6.47
C ASP A 54 -15.11 -4.80 7.38
N GLN A 55 -15.37 -4.67 8.68
CA GLN A 55 -14.31 -4.50 9.69
C GLN A 55 -13.30 -5.65 9.68
N THR A 56 -13.77 -6.88 9.45
CA THR A 56 -12.94 -8.08 9.39
C THR A 56 -11.92 -8.00 8.25
N ILE A 57 -12.35 -7.61 7.05
CA ILE A 57 -11.48 -7.46 5.88
C ILE A 57 -10.45 -6.35 6.13
N ILE A 58 -10.85 -5.25 6.78
CA ILE A 58 -9.93 -4.16 7.13
C ILE A 58 -8.87 -4.65 8.12
N GLU A 59 -9.24 -5.39 9.15
CA GLU A 59 -8.30 -5.92 10.14
C GLU A 59 -7.32 -6.93 9.52
N GLN A 60 -7.82 -7.83 8.66
CA GLN A 60 -6.98 -8.76 7.90
C GLN A 60 -5.98 -8.01 7.01
N THR A 61 -6.42 -6.94 6.35
CA THR A 61 -5.57 -6.10 5.50
C THR A 61 -4.47 -5.40 6.31
N VAL A 62 -4.81 -4.88 7.49
CA VAL A 62 -3.85 -4.26 8.40
C VAL A 62 -2.82 -5.28 8.91
N GLU A 63 -3.24 -6.49 9.24
CA GLU A 63 -2.32 -7.55 9.68
C GLU A 63 -1.39 -8.02 8.55
N ALA A 64 -1.91 -8.14 7.32
CA ALA A 64 -1.09 -8.39 6.14
C ALA A 64 -0.03 -7.29 5.96
N ALA A 65 -0.41 -6.01 6.10
CA ALA A 65 0.54 -4.90 6.01
C ALA A 65 1.61 -4.96 7.10
N ARG A 66 1.23 -5.28 8.35
CA ARG A 66 2.20 -5.47 9.45
C ARG A 66 3.21 -6.57 9.15
N LYS A 67 2.78 -7.68 8.54
CA LYS A 67 3.68 -8.77 8.10
C LYS A 67 4.59 -8.32 6.97
N ALA A 68 4.02 -7.65 5.96
CA ALA A 68 4.78 -7.11 4.83
C ALA A 68 5.90 -6.16 5.28
N PHE A 69 5.63 -5.26 6.22
CA PHE A 69 6.66 -4.36 6.77
C PHE A 69 7.77 -5.05 7.57
N LYS A 70 7.53 -6.26 8.10
CA LYS A 70 8.57 -7.05 8.80
C LYS A 70 9.43 -7.88 7.84
N ALA A 71 8.88 -8.20 6.67
CA ALA A 71 9.57 -8.99 5.65
C ALA A 71 10.44 -8.14 4.70
N CYS A 72 10.24 -6.82 4.68
CA CYS A 72 10.83 -5.88 3.73
C CYS A 72 11.87 -4.94 4.34
#